data_AF-A0A540LW16-F1
#
_entry.id   AF-A0A540LW16-F1
#
_cell.length_a   1.000
_cell.length_b   1.000
_cell.length_c   1.000
_cell.angle_alpha   90.00
_cell.angle_beta   90.00
_cell.angle_gamma   90.00
#
_symmetry.space_group_name_H-M   'P 1'
#
loop_
_entity.id
_entity.type
_entity.pdbx_description
1 polymer ?
#
loop_
_entity_poly.entity_id
_entity_poly.type
_entity_poly.pdbx_seq_one_letter_code
_entity_poly.pdbx_strand_id
1 'polypeptide(L)'
;MSWRETWRVFGSSLRAPLSKQMGLKFIQHSVIRGTGLYELWKTGRYRNYPPEQLVDTVARILAMVPPWTHVYRVQRDISMPLVTSGVEKGNLRELTLAQMEDLGLKCRDVRTREARIQDIHHKIRPDQVELVRRDYMANDGWETFLSYEDTRQVFVLYM
;
A
#
# COMPACT_ATOMS: atom_id res chain seq x y z
N MET A 1 -15.13 12.38 3.20
CA MET A 1 -14.24 12.13 2.06
C MET A 1 -14.77 10.92 1.33
N SER A 2 -15.05 11.05 0.04
CA SER A 2 -15.51 9.94 -0.80
C SER A 2 -14.31 9.15 -1.35
N TRP A 3 -14.53 7.89 -1.72
CA TRP A 3 -13.51 7.06 -2.38
C TRP A 3 -12.95 7.71 -3.65
N ARG A 4 -13.77 8.49 -4.38
CA ARG A 4 -13.34 9.23 -5.57
C ARG A 4 -12.29 10.28 -5.24
N GLU A 5 -12.43 10.96 -4.11
CA GLU A 5 -11.46 11.92 -3.64
C GLU A 5 -10.17 11.22 -3.17
N THR A 6 -10.27 10.09 -2.47
CA THR A 6 -9.11 9.29 -2.09
C THR A 6 -8.34 8.83 -3.33
N TRP A 7 -9.04 8.28 -4.33
CA TRP A 7 -8.44 7.90 -5.61
C TRP A 7 -7.76 9.07 -6.31
N ARG A 8 -8.43 10.23 -6.36
CA ARG A 8 -7.88 11.44 -6.99
C ARG A 8 -6.58 11.86 -6.32
N VAL A 9 -6.55 11.92 -4.99
CA VAL A 9 -5.38 12.35 -4.21
C VAL A 9 -4.21 11.38 -4.39
N PHE A 10 -4.43 10.07 -4.25
CA PHE A 10 -3.37 9.09 -4.44
C PHE A 10 -2.92 8.99 -5.89
N GLY A 11 -3.87 9.03 -6.83
CA GLY A 11 -3.57 9.04 -8.25
C GLY A 11 -2.73 10.26 -8.66
N SER A 12 -3.05 11.45 -8.14
CA SER A 12 -2.21 12.63 -8.40
C SER A 12 -0.86 12.51 -7.72
N SER A 13 -0.80 12.06 -6.46
CA SER A 13 0.44 12.03 -5.69
C SER A 13 1.44 10.97 -6.18
N LEU A 14 0.98 9.76 -6.50
CA LEU A 14 1.86 8.69 -6.98
C LEU A 14 2.40 8.95 -8.40
N ARG A 15 1.69 9.77 -9.20
CA ARG A 15 2.11 10.13 -10.55
C ARG A 15 2.91 11.44 -10.61
N ALA A 16 2.67 12.37 -9.70
CA ALA A 16 3.32 13.68 -9.73
C ALA A 16 4.81 13.59 -9.36
N PRO A 17 5.72 14.22 -10.13
CA PRO A 17 7.14 14.29 -9.80
C PRO A 17 7.41 14.86 -8.40
N LEU A 18 6.64 15.87 -7.98
CA LEU A 18 6.78 16.54 -6.68
C LEU A 18 6.39 15.69 -5.47
N SER A 19 5.95 14.44 -5.65
CA SER A 19 5.52 13.59 -4.54
C SER A 19 5.86 12.12 -4.72
N LYS A 20 6.86 11.80 -5.56
CA LYS A 20 7.39 10.44 -5.63
C LYS A 20 8.13 10.11 -4.33
N GLN A 21 7.68 9.07 -3.65
CA GLN A 21 8.18 8.65 -2.35
C GLN A 21 8.75 7.24 -2.44
N MET A 22 9.92 7.01 -1.84
CA MET A 22 10.48 5.66 -1.71
C MET A 22 9.75 4.82 -0.65
N GLY A 23 9.05 5.45 0.28
CA GLY A 23 8.42 4.78 1.42
C GLY A 23 7.00 5.25 1.66
N LEU A 24 6.07 4.32 1.85
CA LEU A 24 4.67 4.62 2.15
C LEU A 24 4.14 3.82 3.34
N LYS A 25 3.26 4.46 4.12
CA LYS A 25 2.45 3.82 5.16
C LYS A 25 0.99 4.15 4.87
N PHE A 26 0.21 3.13 4.50
CA PHE A 26 -1.24 3.26 4.45
C PHE A 26 -1.80 2.95 5.84
N ILE A 27 -2.42 3.96 6.43
CA ILE A 27 -3.10 3.85 7.71
C ILE A 27 -4.49 4.41 7.53
N GLN A 28 -5.46 3.51 7.59
CA GLN A 28 -6.85 3.89 7.63
C GLN A 28 -7.22 4.49 8.99
N HIS A 29 -8.17 5.40 8.98
CA HIS A 29 -8.69 5.99 10.20
C HIS A 29 -9.47 4.94 10.99
N SER A 30 -9.17 4.84 12.29
CA SER A 30 -9.96 4.07 13.26
C SER A 30 -10.58 5.05 14.24
N VAL A 31 -11.87 4.89 14.50
CA VAL A 31 -12.59 5.68 15.49
C VAL A 31 -12.33 5.07 16.86
N ILE A 32 -11.78 5.84 17.78
CA ILE A 32 -11.43 5.41 19.14
C ILE A 32 -12.12 6.35 20.12
N ARG A 33 -12.73 5.80 21.17
CA ARG A 33 -13.40 6.58 22.22
C ARG A 33 -12.45 7.64 22.81
N GLY A 34 -13.00 8.83 23.09
CA GLY A 34 -12.22 9.94 23.65
C GLY A 34 -11.41 10.75 22.63
N THR A 35 -11.55 10.49 21.32
CA THR A 35 -10.93 11.29 20.26
C THR A 35 -11.93 12.25 19.61
N GLY A 36 -11.46 13.34 19.00
CA GLY A 36 -12.35 14.25 18.25
C GLY A 36 -13.08 13.54 17.09
N LEU A 37 -12.46 12.53 16.48
CA LEU A 37 -13.07 11.73 15.42
C LEU A 37 -14.27 10.92 15.94
N TYR A 38 -14.24 10.49 17.21
CA TYR A 38 -15.35 9.81 17.86
C TYR A 38 -16.56 10.71 18.03
N GLU A 39 -16.38 11.99 18.39
CA GLU A 39 -17.50 12.95 18.49
C GLU A 39 -18.15 13.23 17.13
N LEU A 40 -17.34 13.29 16.06
CA LEU A 40 -17.85 13.41 14.70
C LEU A 40 -18.63 12.15 14.28
N TRP A 41 -18.12 10.96 14.61
CA TRP A 41 -18.79 9.70 14.33
C TRP A 41 -20.12 9.57 15.10
N LYS A 42 -20.11 9.89 16.40
CA LYS A 42 -21.29 9.85 17.28
C LYS A 42 -22.42 10.76 16.80
N THR A 43 -22.07 11.90 16.20
CA THR A 43 -23.03 12.86 15.62
C THR A 43 -23.40 12.54 14.16
N GLY A 44 -22.92 11.43 13.61
CA GLY A 44 -23.18 11.01 12.22
C GLY A 44 -22.44 11.82 11.16
N ARG A 45 -21.60 12.79 11.55
CA ARG A 45 -20.81 13.67 10.66
C ARG A 45 -19.57 12.99 10.09
N TYR A 46 -19.18 11.85 10.66
CA TYR A 46 -18.10 11.01 10.14
C TYR A 46 -18.54 9.55 10.08
N ARG A 47 -18.17 8.86 9.00
CA ARG A 47 -18.34 7.42 8.84
C ARG A 47 -17.09 6.85 8.18
N ASN A 48 -16.63 5.71 8.69
CA ASN A 48 -15.58 4.94 8.03
C ASN A 48 -16.10 4.37 6.71
N TYR A 49 -15.17 3.96 5.85
CA TYR A 49 -15.54 3.15 4.69
C TYR A 49 -16.10 1.79 5.14
N PRO A 50 -17.13 1.28 4.46
CA PRO A 50 -17.50 -0.12 4.55
C PRO A 50 -16.28 -1.01 4.30
N PRO A 51 -16.14 -2.16 4.99
CA PRO A 51 -14.95 -3.02 4.88
C PRO A 51 -14.59 -3.41 3.43
N GLU A 52 -15.58 -3.84 2.63
CA GLU A 52 -15.36 -4.22 1.23
C GLU A 52 -14.86 -3.05 0.38
N GLN A 53 -15.47 -1.87 0.57
CA GLN A 53 -15.06 -0.66 -0.14
C GLN A 53 -13.65 -0.21 0.26
N LEU A 54 -13.27 -0.38 1.53
CA LEU A 54 -11.92 -0.11 1.99
C LEU A 54 -10.92 -1.04 1.29
N VAL A 55 -11.20 -2.34 1.25
CA VAL A 55 -10.34 -3.34 0.60
C VAL A 55 -10.18 -3.03 -0.89
N ASP A 56 -11.26 -2.80 -1.63
CA ASP A 56 -11.20 -2.43 -3.06
C ASP A 56 -10.43 -1.12 -3.29
N THR A 57 -10.67 -0.11 -2.46
CA THR A 57 -9.96 1.18 -2.57
C THR A 57 -8.45 1.00 -2.39
N VAL A 58 -8.03 0.27 -1.35
CA VAL A 58 -6.61 0.03 -1.08
C VAL A 58 -5.99 -0.85 -2.18
N ALA A 59 -6.70 -1.85 -2.68
CA ALA A 59 -6.23 -2.73 -3.76
C ALA A 59 -5.88 -1.92 -5.02
N ARG A 60 -6.77 -1.01 -5.43
CA ARG A 60 -6.54 -0.14 -6.58
C ARG A 60 -5.39 0.85 -6.34
N ILE A 61 -5.23 1.35 -5.11
CA ILE A 61 -4.11 2.25 -4.77
C ILE A 61 -2.79 1.49 -4.83
N LEU A 62 -2.70 0.28 -4.27
CA LEU A 62 -1.50 -0.56 -4.32
C LEU A 62 -1.11 -0.92 -5.76
N ALA A 63 -2.08 -1.10 -6.66
CA ALA A 63 -1.82 -1.33 -8.08
C ALA A 63 -1.11 -0.14 -8.78
N MET A 64 -1.24 1.08 -8.24
CA MET A 64 -0.56 2.27 -8.76
C MET A 64 0.81 2.52 -8.11
N VAL A 65 1.16 1.80 -7.05
CA VAL A 65 2.43 2.01 -6.33
C VAL A 65 3.59 1.64 -7.26
N PRO A 66 4.55 2.55 -7.48
CA PRO A 66 5.63 2.29 -8.41
C PRO A 66 6.66 1.31 -7.83
N PRO A 67 7.47 0.69 -8.70
CA PRO A 67 8.34 -0.41 -8.32
C PRO A 67 9.45 -0.05 -7.32
N TRP A 68 9.81 1.22 -7.19
CA TRP A 68 10.82 1.72 -6.24
C TRP A 68 10.24 2.08 -4.85
N THR A 69 8.92 1.97 -4.67
CA THR A 69 8.27 2.35 -3.41
C THR A 69 8.04 1.13 -2.51
N HIS A 70 8.48 1.23 -1.27
CA HIS A 70 8.25 0.25 -0.22
C HIS A 70 7.03 0.63 0.64
N VAL A 71 5.98 -0.20 0.60
CA VAL A 71 4.80 -0.04 1.46
C VAL A 71 5.02 -0.78 2.77
N TYR A 72 5.38 -0.05 3.82
CA TYR A 72 5.70 -0.61 5.13
C TYR A 72 4.49 -1.22 5.83
N ARG A 73 3.34 -0.54 5.78
CA ARG A 73 2.12 -0.93 6.50
C ARG A 73 0.90 -0.58 5.66
N VAL A 74 -0.11 -1.44 5.76
CA VAL A 74 -1.46 -1.23 5.20
C VAL A 74 -2.50 -1.05 6.30
N GLN A 75 -2.11 -1.32 7.55
CA GLN A 75 -2.92 -1.15 8.74
C GLN A 75 -2.02 -0.79 9.92
N ARG A 76 -2.58 -0.03 10.87
CA ARG A 76 -1.93 0.24 12.16
C ARG A 76 -2.25 -0.88 13.14
N ASP A 77 -1.23 -1.28 13.90
CA ASP A 77 -1.37 -2.22 15.00
C ASP A 77 -2.05 -1.51 16.19
N ILE A 78 -3.37 -1.65 16.28
CA ILE A 78 -4.21 -1.13 17.35
C ILE A 78 -5.06 -2.30 17.84
N SER A 79 -5.14 -2.46 19.16
CA SER A 79 -6.01 -3.47 19.78
C SER A 79 -7.46 -3.27 19.35
N MET A 80 -8.04 -4.28 18.72
CA MET A 80 -9.40 -4.23 18.15
C MET A 80 -10.49 -3.84 19.17
N PRO A 81 -10.44 -4.27 20.45
CA PRO A 81 -11.38 -3.80 21.48
C PRO A 81 -11.42 -2.28 21.70
N LEU A 82 -10.37 -1.54 21.31
CA LEU A 82 -10.33 -0.07 21.41
C LEU A 82 -11.00 0.62 20.22
N VAL A 83 -11.18 -0.09 19.10
CA VAL A 83 -11.72 0.46 17.85
C VAL A 83 -13.24 0.39 17.91
N THR A 84 -13.89 1.55 17.89
CA THR A 84 -15.36 1.67 17.85
C THR A 84 -15.91 1.51 16.44
N SER A 85 -15.19 1.99 15.43
CA SER A 85 -15.58 1.92 14.00
C SER A 85 -14.33 2.03 13.12
N GLY A 86 -14.31 1.31 11.99
CA GLY A 86 -13.17 1.24 11.09
C GLY A 86 -12.86 -0.18 10.67
N VAL A 87 -11.58 -0.55 10.67
CA VAL A 87 -11.17 -1.92 10.34
C VAL A 87 -11.60 -2.87 11.44
N GLU A 88 -12.15 -4.01 11.05
CA GLU A 88 -12.68 -5.04 11.94
C GLU A 88 -11.75 -6.26 12.08
N LYS A 89 -10.76 -6.41 11.18
CA LYS A 89 -9.81 -7.53 11.19
C LYS A 89 -8.36 -7.07 11.12
N GLY A 90 -7.45 -7.83 11.74
CA GLY A 90 -6.01 -7.51 11.76
C GLY A 90 -5.25 -7.79 10.45
N ASN A 91 -5.92 -8.32 9.42
CA ASN A 91 -5.29 -8.88 8.21
C ASN A 91 -5.62 -8.09 6.93
N LEU A 92 -5.79 -6.77 7.01
CA LEU A 92 -6.21 -5.95 5.85
C LEU A 92 -5.30 -6.11 4.61
N ARG A 93 -3.98 -6.28 4.79
CA ARG A 93 -3.05 -6.48 3.66
C ARG A 93 -3.35 -7.77 2.90
N GLU A 94 -3.64 -8.85 3.61
CA GLU A 94 -3.97 -10.15 3.02
C GLU A 94 -5.28 -10.04 2.21
N LEU A 95 -6.33 -9.49 2.82
CA LEU A 95 -7.61 -9.25 2.14
C LEU A 95 -7.44 -8.37 0.89
N THR A 96 -6.57 -7.37 0.97
CA THR A 96 -6.27 -6.49 -0.16
C THR A 96 -5.56 -7.23 -1.28
N LEU A 97 -4.56 -8.06 -0.98
CA LEU A 97 -3.82 -8.82 -1.99
C LEU A 97 -4.72 -9.86 -2.67
N ALA A 98 -5.59 -10.54 -1.91
CA ALA A 98 -6.59 -11.44 -2.47
C ALA A 98 -7.56 -10.69 -3.42
N GLN A 99 -8.07 -9.55 -2.99
CA GLN A 99 -8.92 -8.70 -3.85
C GLN A 99 -8.19 -8.23 -5.12
N MET A 100 -6.89 -7.96 -5.05
CA MET A 100 -6.09 -7.61 -6.23
C MET A 100 -6.00 -8.78 -7.20
N GLU A 101 -5.84 -10.01 -6.72
CA GLU A 101 -5.84 -11.23 -7.55
C GLU A 101 -7.19 -11.40 -8.26
N ASP A 102 -8.30 -11.28 -7.54
CA ASP A 102 -9.65 -11.36 -8.09
C ASP A 102 -9.92 -10.31 -9.19
N LEU A 103 -9.30 -9.12 -9.05
CA LEU A 103 -9.41 -8.02 -10.01
C LEU A 103 -8.37 -8.09 -11.15
N GLY A 104 -7.48 -9.10 -11.15
CA GLY A 104 -6.37 -9.21 -12.11
C GLY A 104 -5.31 -8.10 -11.98
N LEU A 105 -5.22 -7.46 -10.82
CA LEU A 105 -4.26 -6.40 -10.51
C LEU A 105 -2.97 -6.98 -9.93
N LYS A 106 -1.83 -6.33 -10.18
CA LYS A 106 -0.53 -6.71 -9.62
C LYS A 106 0.00 -5.67 -8.65
N CYS A 107 0.43 -6.08 -7.46
CA CYS A 107 1.17 -5.23 -6.52
C CYS A 107 2.64 -5.24 -6.91
N ARG A 108 3.22 -4.06 -7.20
CA ARG A 108 4.63 -3.93 -7.60
C ARG A 108 5.50 -3.28 -6.54
N ASP A 109 4.97 -3.05 -5.34
CA ASP A 109 5.75 -2.49 -4.24
C ASP A 109 6.96 -3.38 -3.89
N VAL A 110 7.97 -2.75 -3.30
CA VAL A 110 9.23 -3.43 -2.94
C VAL A 110 8.97 -4.60 -1.99
N ARG A 111 8.09 -4.41 -1.02
CA ARG A 111 7.79 -5.42 0.00
C ARG A 111 7.20 -6.70 -0.59
N THR A 112 6.19 -6.60 -1.45
CA THR A 112 5.55 -7.82 -2.01
C THR A 112 6.52 -8.57 -2.90
N ARG A 113 7.42 -7.89 -3.60
CA ARG A 113 8.37 -8.52 -4.53
C ARG A 113 9.65 -9.04 -3.88
N GLU A 114 9.92 -8.75 -2.60
CA GLU A 114 11.11 -9.23 -1.90
C GLU A 114 11.23 -10.76 -1.93
N ALA A 115 12.43 -11.28 -2.21
CA ALA A 115 12.70 -12.71 -2.41
C ALA A 115 12.28 -13.56 -1.22
N ARG A 116 12.52 -13.07 0.00
CA ARG A 116 12.09 -13.76 1.22
C ARG A 116 10.56 -13.85 1.32
N ILE A 117 9.86 -12.78 0.97
CA ILE A 117 8.38 -12.75 0.98
C ILE A 117 7.85 -13.71 -0.09
N GLN A 118 8.44 -13.70 -1.29
CA GLN A 118 8.08 -14.58 -2.39
C GLN A 118 8.34 -16.08 -2.08
N ASP A 119 9.43 -16.43 -1.40
CA ASP A 119 9.71 -17.80 -0.99
C ASP A 119 8.73 -18.29 0.10
N ILE A 120 8.43 -17.44 1.10
CA ILE A 120 7.49 -17.77 2.18
C ILE A 120 6.09 -18.05 1.62
N HIS A 121 5.56 -17.15 0.79
CA HIS A 121 4.16 -17.19 0.35
C HIS A 121 3.93 -18.00 -0.93
N HIS A 122 4.91 -18.06 -1.83
CA HIS A 122 4.73 -18.66 -3.17
C HIS A 122 5.81 -19.70 -3.53
N LYS A 123 6.78 -19.96 -2.66
CA LYS A 123 7.93 -20.86 -2.93
C LYS A 123 8.72 -20.46 -4.19
N ILE A 124 8.70 -19.16 -4.50
CA ILE A 124 9.45 -18.61 -5.63
C ILE A 124 10.80 -18.16 -5.13
N ARG A 125 11.86 -18.73 -5.72
CA ARG A 125 13.25 -18.35 -5.45
C ARG A 125 13.84 -17.70 -6.71
N PRO A 126 14.65 -16.64 -6.56
CA PRO A 126 15.39 -16.08 -7.67
C PRO A 126 16.34 -17.12 -8.27
N ASP A 127 16.46 -17.15 -9.59
CA ASP A 127 17.42 -17.98 -10.32
C ASP A 127 18.42 -17.08 -11.06
N GLN A 128 17.95 -16.35 -12.07
CA GLN A 128 18.78 -15.46 -12.89
C GLN A 128 18.55 -14.01 -12.48
N VAL A 129 19.54 -13.42 -11.82
CA VAL A 129 19.43 -12.08 -11.24
C VAL A 129 20.22 -11.06 -12.07
N GLU A 130 19.59 -9.95 -12.41
CA GLU A 130 20.16 -8.87 -13.20
C GLU A 130 20.12 -7.54 -12.43
N LEU A 131 21.09 -6.65 -12.72
CA LEU A 131 21.07 -5.28 -12.22
C LEU A 131 20.07 -4.46 -13.03
N VAL A 132 19.01 -3.99 -12.36
CA VAL A 132 17.99 -3.12 -12.92
C VAL A 132 18.20 -1.70 -12.39
N ARG A 133 18.26 -0.74 -13.31
CA ARG A 133 18.33 0.70 -13.02
C ARG A 133 17.02 1.37 -13.42
N ARG A 134 16.43 2.16 -12.52
CA ARG A 134 15.25 2.99 -12.78
C ARG A 134 15.54 4.43 -12.41
N ASP A 135 15.60 5.29 -13.41
CA ASP A 135 15.76 6.73 -13.22
C ASP A 135 14.39 7.42 -13.22
N TYR A 136 14.17 8.34 -12.29
CA TYR A 136 12.92 9.09 -12.20
C TYR A 136 13.13 10.50 -11.64
N MET A 137 12.38 11.46 -12.17
CA MET A 137 12.32 12.80 -11.58
C MET A 137 11.50 12.80 -10.29
N ALA A 138 12.06 13.35 -9.21
CA ALA A 138 11.38 13.62 -7.94
C ALA A 138 11.84 14.97 -7.35
N ASN A 139 10.90 15.81 -6.90
CA ASN A 139 11.21 17.12 -6.28
C ASN A 139 12.24 17.96 -7.06
N ASP A 140 12.05 18.09 -8.37
CA ASP A 140 12.94 18.79 -9.31
C ASP A 140 14.38 18.23 -9.42
N GLY A 141 14.65 17.08 -8.80
CA GLY A 141 15.88 16.32 -8.93
C GLY A 141 15.71 15.01 -9.72
N TRP A 142 16.83 14.47 -10.19
CA TRP A 142 16.91 13.11 -10.74
C TRP A 142 17.27 12.13 -9.63
N GLU A 143 16.43 11.11 -9.46
CA GLU A 143 16.66 10.00 -8.56
C GLU A 143 16.95 8.74 -9.39
N THR A 144 17.85 7.89 -8.88
CA THR A 144 18.19 6.60 -9.47
C THR A 144 17.93 5.50 -8.45
N PHE A 145 17.07 4.55 -8.78
CA PHE A 145 16.84 3.34 -7.99
C PHE A 145 17.54 2.15 -8.65
N LEU A 146 18.55 1.60 -7.97
CA LEU A 146 19.28 0.41 -8.39
C LEU A 146 18.79 -0.80 -7.61
N SER A 147 18.51 -1.88 -8.30
CA SER A 147 18.01 -3.11 -7.69
C SER A 147 18.48 -4.34 -8.44
N TYR A 148 18.72 -5.43 -7.73
CA TYR A 148 18.91 -6.74 -8.32
C TYR A 148 17.56 -7.47 -8.39
N GLU A 149 17.13 -7.83 -9.60
CA GLU A 149 15.84 -8.48 -9.87
C GLU A 149 15.99 -9.72 -10.77
N ASP A 150 15.13 -10.72 -10.60
CA ASP A 150 14.98 -11.83 -11.56
C ASP A 150 13.96 -11.49 -12.67
N THR A 151 13.94 -12.26 -13.75
CA THR A 151 12.94 -12.31 -14.85
C THR A 151 11.49 -12.26 -14.38
N ARG A 152 11.19 -12.75 -13.16
CA ARG A 152 9.86 -12.68 -12.51
C ARG A 152 9.63 -11.39 -11.71
N GLN A 153 10.54 -10.43 -11.78
CA GLN A 153 10.58 -9.17 -11.02
C GLN A 153 10.66 -9.36 -9.50
N VAL A 154 11.17 -10.52 -9.04
CA VAL A 154 11.46 -10.78 -7.63
C VAL A 154 12.68 -9.95 -7.22
N PHE A 155 12.52 -9.15 -6.17
CA PHE A 155 13.56 -8.30 -5.60
C PHE A 155 14.50 -9.07 -4.68
N VAL A 156 15.80 -9.00 -4.93
CA VAL A 156 16.80 -9.61 -4.05
C VAL A 156 17.38 -8.58 -3.09
N LEU A 157 17.79 -7.42 -3.61
CA LEU A 157 18.39 -6.32 -2.84
C LEU A 157 18.26 -5.01 -3.63
N TYR A 158 18.22 -3.88 -2.93
CA TYR A 158 18.30 -2.54 -3.51
C TYR A 158 19.30 -1.69 -2.71
N MET A 159 19.89 -0.69 -3.38
CA MET A 159 20.84 0.28 -2.81
C MET A 159 20.35 1.70 -3.04
#